data_AF-F1A2F6-F1
#
_entry.id   AF-F1A2F6-F1
#
_cell.length_a   1.000
_cell.length_b   1.000
_cell.length_c   1.000
_cell.angle_alpha   90.00
_cell.angle_beta   90.00
_cell.angle_gamma   90.00
#
_symmetry.space_group_name_H-M   'P 1'
#
loop_
_entity.id
_entity.type
_entity.pdbx_description
1 polymer ?
#
loop_
_entity_poly.entity_id
_entity_poly.type
_entity_poly.pdbx_seq_one_letter_code
_entity_poly.pdbx_strand_id
1 'polypeptide(L)'
;MYSIDCWLEIPRSSNYWFMDSQETSFINMSHFGVSFDQFIKSTFNVNSVVSQESFLFSVILSGFISLRCAFNINIQVFEPLLLALFKGYLVLSSQTDNYQHHYLLVLVLIVLSSINWNKFKGISNKTLVSCWQVKLLLIQLSLVYFWTSVAKFHWSWINGDVLPRMVGPEFKEMFNHYFEIITSILGIEYINNSSMAILSCLTIVSELFLVVSLHIPSLSILTFIIGVTMHTFMGSSGLRIGTFSYFMVIIYTLTLPHYFKKFNNSNNNNNNNNNKTIKNNQKTNKLNIFKKIIIDTLKVGTIGLLSIIFLLYNFIDPLFTQHFKYPLLAILVIIIIQTCYNNYIDSTSNNIKKQIFYLFSIGLIVSSLIQASDQFRLLYIEHGAMAIRLNSLDESIKSYLIAEEISDRVESKLFRFRAQQSNDFEFIGDLGLFLETKKNYSKALELYEKYNKIYPDILKIQIGMIRTYHSIDELDQKEKKSKICSIIPKTIEYANKLTSETCINQDCARNQNHARYVLNLIKQINNQFYSC
;
A
#
# COMPACT_ATOMS: atom_id res chain seq x y z
N MET A 1 8.33 -6.86 2.81
CA MET A 1 6.88 -6.83 3.13
C MET A 1 6.55 -5.61 3.93
N TYR A 2 7.12 -5.39 5.11
CA TYR A 2 6.92 -4.12 5.83
C TYR A 2 7.34 -2.90 5.00
N SER A 3 8.38 -3.04 4.17
CA SER A 3 8.74 -2.03 3.16
C SER A 3 7.62 -1.73 2.16
N ILE A 4 6.95 -2.76 1.65
CA ILE A 4 5.85 -2.64 0.68
C ILE A 4 4.63 -2.00 1.38
N ASP A 5 4.34 -2.43 2.61
CA ASP A 5 3.29 -1.85 3.44
C ASP A 5 3.45 -0.33 3.58
N CYS A 6 4.65 0.13 3.93
CA CYS A 6 4.94 1.56 4.05
C CYS A 6 4.55 2.31 2.76
N TRP A 7 4.90 1.80 1.58
CA TRP A 7 4.53 2.47 0.32
C TRP A 7 3.02 2.52 0.07
N LEU A 8 2.29 1.48 0.47
CA LEU A 8 0.83 1.42 0.35
C LEU A 8 0.10 2.33 1.35
N GLU A 9 0.78 2.79 2.40
CA GLU A 9 0.23 3.73 3.39
C GLU A 9 0.30 5.19 2.93
N ILE A 10 1.05 5.54 1.88
CA ILE A 10 1.19 6.93 1.41
C ILE A 10 -0.14 7.63 1.14
N PRO A 11 -1.12 7.03 0.43
CA PRO A 11 -2.42 7.67 0.19
C PRO A 11 -3.14 8.05 1.49
N ARG A 12 -2.96 7.27 2.57
CA ARG A 12 -3.56 7.56 3.88
C ARG A 12 -3.03 8.84 4.52
N SER A 13 -1.96 9.45 4.01
CA SER A 13 -1.56 10.78 4.46
C SER A 13 -2.62 11.86 4.16
N SER A 14 -3.57 11.59 3.26
CA SER A 14 -4.75 12.42 2.96
C SER A 14 -5.57 12.78 4.20
N ASN A 15 -5.59 11.87 5.15
CA ASN A 15 -6.31 11.99 6.40
C ASN A 15 -5.85 13.15 7.29
N TYR A 16 -4.61 13.62 7.11
CA TYR A 16 -4.01 14.68 7.95
C TYR A 16 -3.99 16.05 7.28
N TRP A 17 -4.44 16.13 6.03
CA TRP A 17 -4.30 17.33 5.21
C TRP A 17 -5.01 18.57 5.78
N PHE A 18 -6.06 18.40 6.61
CA PHE A 18 -6.85 19.51 7.15
C PHE A 18 -6.47 20.02 8.54
N MET A 19 -5.46 19.44 9.21
CA MET A 19 -5.15 19.81 10.60
C MET A 19 -4.65 21.26 10.81
N ASP A 20 -4.20 21.94 9.75
CA ASP A 20 -3.68 23.31 9.87
C ASP A 20 -4.78 24.40 9.82
N SER A 21 -5.99 24.06 9.35
CA SER A 21 -7.12 25.00 9.42
C SER A 21 -7.76 24.94 10.80
N GLN A 22 -7.58 25.98 11.61
CA GLN A 22 -8.03 26.05 13.02
C GLN A 22 -9.55 25.83 13.24
N GLU A 23 -10.35 25.73 12.18
CA GLU A 23 -11.81 25.66 12.23
C GLU A 23 -12.40 24.26 12.01
N THR A 24 -11.64 23.25 11.54
CA THR A 24 -12.20 21.91 11.26
C THR A 24 -11.63 20.82 12.17
N SER A 25 -12.11 20.81 13.41
CA SER A 25 -11.55 20.07 14.54
C SER A 25 -11.79 18.55 14.60
N PHE A 26 -12.34 17.86 13.57
CA PHE A 26 -12.97 16.55 13.86
C PHE A 26 -12.82 15.39 12.86
N ILE A 27 -12.15 15.52 11.71
CA ILE A 27 -12.29 14.45 10.69
C ILE A 27 -11.26 13.32 10.83
N ASN A 28 -10.15 13.54 11.54
CA ASN A 28 -9.27 12.47 12.02
C ASN A 28 -8.65 12.92 13.33
N MET A 29 -9.30 12.62 14.46
CA MET A 29 -8.60 12.75 15.73
C MET A 29 -7.49 11.71 15.71
N SER A 30 -6.26 12.06 16.04
CA SER A 30 -5.29 10.99 16.33
C SER A 30 -5.82 10.18 17.53
N HIS A 31 -5.30 8.97 17.78
CA HIS A 31 -5.59 8.31 19.06
C HIS A 31 -5.01 9.09 20.27
N PHE A 32 -4.22 10.12 20.02
CA PHE A 32 -3.79 11.06 21.04
C PHE A 32 -4.91 12.05 21.34
N GLY A 33 -5.24 12.20 22.62
CA GLY A 33 -6.24 13.19 23.03
C GLY A 33 -5.75 14.61 22.76
N VAL A 34 -6.68 15.57 22.58
CA VAL A 34 -6.37 16.99 22.34
C VAL A 34 -5.38 17.57 23.37
N SER A 35 -5.44 17.11 24.62
CA SER A 35 -4.51 17.50 25.68
C SER A 35 -3.06 17.10 25.40
N PHE A 36 -2.84 15.99 24.69
CA PHE A 36 -1.49 15.56 24.29
C PHE A 36 -0.93 16.47 23.20
N ASP A 37 -1.72 16.81 22.18
CA ASP A 37 -1.28 17.74 21.13
C ASP A 37 -0.98 19.13 21.69
N GLN A 38 -1.81 19.62 22.63
CA GLN A 38 -1.54 20.86 23.35
C GLN A 38 -0.23 20.79 24.16
N PHE A 39 0.01 19.69 24.87
CA PHE A 39 1.25 19.46 25.60
C PHE A 39 2.47 19.47 24.68
N ILE A 40 2.38 18.81 23.51
CA ILE A 40 3.47 18.78 22.54
C ILE A 40 3.71 20.19 21.99
N LYS A 41 2.65 20.90 21.63
CA LYS A 41 2.73 22.26 21.13
C LYS A 41 3.40 23.20 22.14
N SER A 42 3.02 23.11 23.41
CA SER A 42 3.65 23.92 24.47
C SER A 42 5.10 23.54 24.73
N THR A 43 5.45 22.25 24.60
CA THR A 43 6.78 21.75 24.99
C THR A 43 7.81 21.89 23.88
N PHE A 44 7.43 21.60 22.63
CA PHE A 44 8.35 21.50 21.50
C PHE A 44 8.13 22.59 20.44
N ASN A 45 7.13 23.46 20.61
CA ASN A 45 6.73 24.45 19.61
C ASN A 45 6.43 23.82 18.23
N VAL A 46 5.86 22.61 18.24
CA VAL A 46 5.39 21.89 17.05
C VAL A 46 3.86 21.84 17.09
N ASN A 47 3.20 22.25 16.00
CA ASN A 47 1.73 22.38 15.97
C ASN A 47 0.99 21.07 16.30
N SER A 48 1.51 19.94 15.84
CA SER A 48 1.00 18.60 16.11
C SER A 48 2.13 17.57 15.98
N VAL A 49 2.12 16.52 16.80
CA VAL A 49 3.00 15.35 16.57
C VAL A 49 2.61 14.67 15.27
N VAL A 50 1.30 14.61 15.02
CA VAL A 50 0.69 13.95 13.88
C VAL A 50 0.34 14.99 12.83
N SER A 51 1.28 15.19 11.92
CA SER A 51 1.10 15.98 10.69
C SER A 51 1.26 15.12 9.44
N GLN A 52 0.80 15.61 8.29
CA GLN A 52 1.00 14.94 7.01
C GLN A 52 2.50 14.67 6.74
N GLU A 53 3.36 15.64 7.02
CA GLU A 53 4.82 15.54 6.85
C GLU A 53 5.42 14.50 7.77
N SER A 54 5.04 14.49 9.04
CA SER A 54 5.54 13.52 10.03
C SER A 54 5.12 12.09 9.67
N PHE A 55 3.91 11.91 9.14
CA PHE A 55 3.39 10.62 8.69
C PHE A 55 4.16 10.14 7.45
N LEU A 56 4.27 10.97 6.42
CA LEU A 56 5.03 10.67 5.20
C LEU A 56 6.51 10.40 5.51
N PHE A 57 7.13 11.18 6.38
CA PHE A 57 8.49 10.95 6.84
C PHE A 57 8.64 9.58 7.51
N SER A 58 7.74 9.25 8.42
CA SER A 58 7.75 7.97 9.14
C SER A 58 7.54 6.78 8.20
N VAL A 59 6.65 6.91 7.21
CA VAL A 59 6.41 5.93 6.16
C VAL A 59 7.69 5.67 5.37
N ILE A 60 8.33 6.73 4.84
CA ILE A 60 9.52 6.58 3.98
C ILE A 60 10.69 6.02 4.80
N LEU A 61 10.92 6.56 6.00
CA LEU A 61 12.00 6.13 6.87
C LEU A 61 11.81 4.65 7.28
N SER A 62 10.58 4.24 7.60
CA SER A 62 10.25 2.84 7.86
C SER A 62 10.48 1.95 6.64
N GLY A 63 10.08 2.41 5.45
CA GLY A 63 10.32 1.72 4.19
C GLY A 63 11.81 1.47 3.96
N PHE A 64 12.64 2.48 4.22
CA PHE A 64 14.10 2.38 4.09
C PHE A 64 14.71 1.43 5.13
N ILE A 65 14.43 1.64 6.43
CA ILE A 65 14.99 0.80 7.50
C ILE A 65 14.54 -0.65 7.34
N SER A 66 13.31 -0.90 6.84
CA SER A 66 12.79 -2.24 6.65
C SER A 66 13.43 -2.97 5.47
N LEU A 67 13.77 -2.27 4.38
CA LEU A 67 14.63 -2.82 3.33
C LEU A 67 16.01 -3.18 3.89
N ARG A 68 16.60 -2.31 4.70
CA ARG A 68 17.90 -2.61 5.35
C ARG A 68 17.82 -3.85 6.24
N CYS A 69 16.74 -3.97 7.01
CA CYS A 69 16.48 -5.13 7.84
C CYS A 69 16.24 -6.41 7.02
N ALA A 70 15.52 -6.33 5.91
CA ALA A 70 15.26 -7.47 5.03
C ALA A 70 16.55 -8.04 4.42
N PHE A 71 17.52 -7.17 4.12
CA PHE A 71 18.79 -7.57 3.51
C PHE A 71 19.94 -7.78 4.52
N ASN A 72 19.67 -7.73 5.82
CA ASN A 72 20.68 -7.93 6.86
C ASN A 72 21.89 -6.97 6.78
N ILE A 73 21.66 -5.71 6.40
CA ILE A 73 22.72 -4.70 6.23
C ILE A 73 23.05 -4.04 7.57
N ASN A 74 24.10 -4.50 8.23
CA ASN A 74 24.59 -3.93 9.50
C ASN A 74 23.50 -3.78 10.56
N ILE A 75 22.58 -4.74 10.63
CA ILE A 75 21.46 -4.64 11.56
C ILE A 75 22.00 -4.67 12.99
N GLN A 76 21.83 -3.55 13.67
CA GLN A 76 21.94 -3.50 15.12
C GLN A 76 20.58 -3.84 15.72
N VAL A 77 20.57 -4.36 16.95
CA VAL A 77 19.34 -4.72 17.68
C VAL A 77 18.33 -3.55 17.76
N PHE A 78 18.82 -2.32 17.67
CA PHE A 78 18.00 -1.12 17.69
C PHE A 78 17.12 -0.92 16.45
N GLU A 79 17.54 -1.33 15.26
CA GLU A 79 16.80 -1.01 14.01
C GLU A 79 15.45 -1.72 13.91
N PRO A 80 15.31 -3.02 14.24
CA PRO A 80 14.00 -3.67 14.28
C PRO A 80 13.07 -3.07 15.34
N LEU A 81 13.61 -2.59 16.46
CA LEU A 81 12.81 -1.91 17.49
C LEU A 81 12.31 -0.56 16.97
N LEU A 82 13.18 0.21 16.33
CA LEU A 82 12.83 1.48 15.71
C LEU A 82 11.74 1.30 14.63
N LEU A 83 11.81 0.23 13.83
CA LEU A 83 10.74 -0.13 12.88
C LEU A 83 9.42 -0.41 13.58
N ALA A 84 9.43 -1.16 14.68
CA ALA A 84 8.23 -1.44 15.45
C ALA A 84 7.63 -0.16 16.04
N LEU A 85 8.47 0.77 16.53
CA LEU A 85 8.04 2.06 17.04
C LEU A 85 7.45 2.94 15.93
N PHE A 86 8.07 3.00 14.75
CA PHE A 86 7.48 3.72 13.62
C PHE A 86 6.16 3.09 13.15
N LYS A 87 6.05 1.75 13.13
CA LYS A 87 4.74 1.12 12.86
C LYS A 87 3.72 1.50 13.92
N GLY A 88 4.13 1.54 15.18
CA GLY A 88 3.31 2.05 16.28
C GLY A 88 2.81 3.46 16.04
N TYR A 89 3.71 4.35 15.65
CA TYR A 89 3.38 5.71 15.28
C TYR A 89 2.39 5.76 14.12
N LEU A 90 2.63 5.03 13.03
CA LEU A 90 1.75 4.99 11.85
C LEU A 90 0.35 4.45 12.19
N VAL A 91 0.27 3.43 13.04
CA VAL A 91 -1.01 2.86 13.51
C VAL A 91 -1.75 3.83 14.44
N LEU A 92 -1.05 4.48 15.37
CA LEU A 92 -1.68 5.39 16.34
C LEU A 92 -2.06 6.75 15.75
N SER A 93 -1.33 7.19 14.73
CA SER A 93 -1.66 8.41 13.98
C SER A 93 -2.88 8.20 13.09
N SER A 94 -3.04 7.01 12.48
CA SER A 94 -4.07 6.76 11.46
C SER A 94 -5.30 6.09 12.06
N GLN A 95 -6.42 6.83 12.19
CA GLN A 95 -7.73 6.23 12.53
C GLN A 95 -8.37 5.44 11.39
N THR A 96 -7.80 5.49 10.18
CA THR A 96 -8.41 4.82 9.02
C THR A 96 -8.33 3.30 9.09
N ASP A 97 -7.39 2.76 9.87
CA ASP A 97 -7.36 1.35 10.24
C ASP A 97 -8.12 1.13 11.56
N ASN A 98 -9.45 1.28 11.50
CA ASN A 98 -10.40 1.12 12.61
C ASN A 98 -10.37 -0.28 13.29
N TYR A 99 -9.51 -1.18 12.83
CA TYR A 99 -9.28 -2.45 13.49
C TYR A 99 -8.46 -2.24 14.75
N GLN A 100 -9.18 -2.10 15.86
CA GLN A 100 -8.63 -1.96 17.21
C GLN A 100 -7.44 -2.90 17.47
N HIS A 101 -7.41 -4.12 16.94
CA HIS A 101 -6.29 -5.04 17.17
C HIS A 101 -4.93 -4.63 16.56
N HIS A 102 -4.81 -3.61 15.71
CA HIS A 102 -3.52 -3.24 15.09
C HIS A 102 -2.49 -2.73 16.11
N TYR A 103 -2.91 -2.12 17.23
CA TYR A 103 -1.97 -1.76 18.30
C TYR A 103 -1.34 -3.02 18.94
N LEU A 104 -2.05 -4.15 18.99
CA LEU A 104 -1.51 -5.41 19.49
C LEU A 104 -0.42 -5.97 18.57
N LEU A 105 -0.46 -5.64 17.27
CA LEU A 105 0.57 -6.03 16.31
C LEU A 105 1.85 -5.22 16.46
N VAL A 106 1.74 -3.95 16.85
CA VAL A 106 2.89 -3.13 17.22
C VAL A 106 3.64 -3.81 18.37
N LEU A 107 2.91 -4.32 19.37
CA LEU A 107 3.51 -5.11 20.45
C LEU A 107 4.15 -6.41 19.94
N VAL A 108 3.51 -7.12 19.00
CA VAL A 108 4.13 -8.30 18.34
C VAL A 108 5.47 -7.93 17.69
N LEU A 109 5.52 -6.81 16.96
CA LEU A 109 6.74 -6.32 16.32
C LEU A 109 7.82 -5.92 17.34
N ILE A 110 7.45 -5.26 18.43
CA ILE A 110 8.36 -4.93 19.54
C ILE A 110 8.93 -6.22 20.13
N VAL A 111 8.10 -7.22 20.42
CA VAL A 111 8.58 -8.50 20.95
C VAL A 111 9.52 -9.19 19.95
N LEU A 112 9.16 -9.25 18.66
CA LEU A 112 10.02 -9.80 17.60
C LEU A 112 11.37 -9.09 17.51
N SER A 113 11.39 -7.77 17.68
CA SER A 113 12.63 -6.98 17.65
C SER A 113 13.61 -7.32 18.78
N SER A 114 13.09 -7.81 19.92
CA SER A 114 13.88 -8.20 21.08
C SER A 114 14.50 -9.61 20.97
N ILE A 115 14.07 -10.41 19.98
CA ILE A 115 14.54 -11.78 19.82
C ILE A 115 15.92 -11.78 19.16
N ASN A 116 16.93 -12.28 19.88
CA ASN A 116 18.26 -12.49 19.32
C ASN A 116 18.29 -13.78 18.47
N TRP A 117 17.89 -13.68 17.22
CA TRP A 117 17.82 -14.78 16.24
C TRP A 117 19.15 -15.53 16.06
N ASN A 118 20.29 -14.88 16.30
CA ASN A 118 21.60 -15.52 16.18
C ASN A 118 21.83 -16.59 17.27
N LYS A 119 21.27 -16.41 18.48
CA LYS A 119 21.39 -17.42 19.53
C LYS A 119 20.70 -18.73 19.15
N PHE A 120 19.71 -18.70 18.25
CA PHE A 120 18.96 -19.88 17.82
C PHE A 120 19.58 -20.62 16.63
N LYS A 121 20.72 -20.14 16.09
CA LYS A 121 21.46 -20.85 15.04
C LYS A 121 22.10 -22.11 15.63
N GLY A 122 21.45 -23.26 15.43
CA GLY A 122 21.98 -24.59 15.82
C GLY A 122 21.35 -25.18 17.09
N ILE A 123 20.41 -24.47 17.72
CA ILE A 123 19.68 -24.96 18.90
C ILE A 123 18.53 -25.89 18.46
N SER A 124 18.31 -26.99 19.18
CA SER A 124 17.20 -27.93 18.93
C SER A 124 15.83 -27.33 19.31
N ASN A 125 14.73 -27.78 18.70
CA ASN A 125 13.42 -27.15 18.89
C ASN A 125 12.93 -27.10 20.34
N LYS A 126 13.27 -28.09 21.17
CA LYS A 126 12.84 -28.14 22.57
C LYS A 126 13.37 -26.94 23.37
N THR A 127 14.53 -26.41 23.01
CA THR A 127 15.17 -25.25 23.67
C THR A 127 14.83 -23.92 23.01
N LEU A 128 14.17 -23.92 21.84
CA LEU A 128 13.66 -22.69 21.22
C LEU A 128 12.38 -22.20 21.92
N VAL A 129 11.49 -23.12 22.28
CA VAL A 129 10.26 -22.85 23.04
C VAL A 129 10.55 -22.45 24.50
N SER A 130 11.73 -22.79 25.04
CA SER A 130 12.11 -22.39 26.41
C SER A 130 12.55 -20.93 26.53
N CYS A 131 12.84 -20.25 25.41
CA CYS A 131 13.16 -18.84 25.42
C CYS A 131 11.95 -17.99 25.81
N TRP A 132 12.08 -17.19 26.86
CA TRP A 132 11.00 -16.35 27.37
C TRP A 132 10.50 -15.35 26.31
N GLN A 133 11.37 -14.83 25.43
CA GLN A 133 10.94 -13.92 24.36
C GLN A 133 10.01 -14.60 23.34
N VAL A 134 10.28 -15.86 23.00
CA VAL A 134 9.42 -16.65 22.09
C VAL A 134 8.09 -16.97 22.79
N LYS A 135 8.11 -17.31 24.09
CA LYS A 135 6.87 -17.50 24.86
C LYS A 135 6.04 -16.21 24.92
N LEU A 136 6.68 -15.08 25.18
CA LEU A 136 6.01 -13.77 25.18
C LEU A 136 5.39 -13.46 23.81
N LEU A 137 6.08 -13.79 22.71
CA LEU A 137 5.55 -13.64 21.36
C LEU A 137 4.28 -14.50 21.15
N LEU A 138 4.32 -15.77 21.55
CA LEU A 138 3.15 -16.67 21.43
C LEU A 138 1.97 -16.20 22.29
N ILE A 139 2.23 -15.72 23.50
CA ILE A 139 1.21 -15.10 24.37
C ILE A 139 0.61 -13.88 23.68
N GLN A 140 1.45 -12.97 23.16
CA GLN A 140 0.99 -11.76 22.49
C GLN A 140 0.15 -12.09 21.25
N LEU A 141 0.56 -13.07 20.44
CA LEU A 141 -0.24 -13.56 19.31
C LEU A 141 -1.58 -14.15 19.75
N SER A 142 -1.60 -14.85 20.88
CA SER A 142 -2.84 -15.39 21.45
C SER A 142 -3.78 -14.28 21.92
N LEU A 143 -3.24 -13.21 22.51
CA LEU A 143 -4.03 -12.02 22.86
C LEU A 143 -4.60 -11.32 21.62
N VAL A 144 -3.83 -11.24 20.53
CA VAL A 144 -4.32 -10.72 19.24
C VAL A 144 -5.52 -11.56 18.78
N TYR A 145 -5.39 -12.88 18.69
CA TYR A 145 -6.47 -13.75 18.22
C TYR A 145 -7.68 -13.79 19.14
N PHE A 146 -7.45 -13.76 20.45
CA PHE A 146 -8.53 -13.71 21.41
C PHE A 146 -9.33 -12.42 21.26
N TRP A 147 -8.64 -11.27 21.18
CA TRP A 147 -9.30 -9.98 20.99
C TRP A 147 -10.01 -9.88 19.65
N THR A 148 -9.41 -10.38 18.56
CA THR A 148 -10.07 -10.38 17.24
C THR A 148 -11.29 -11.29 17.21
N SER A 149 -11.30 -12.39 17.98
CA SER A 149 -12.47 -13.24 18.17
C SER A 149 -13.57 -12.51 18.94
N VAL A 150 -13.24 -11.88 20.07
CA VAL A 150 -14.17 -11.11 20.91
C VAL A 150 -14.84 -10.00 20.11
N ALA A 151 -14.07 -9.26 19.29
CA ALA A 151 -14.61 -8.21 18.42
C ALA A 151 -15.63 -8.74 17.38
N LYS A 152 -15.57 -10.04 17.06
CA LYS A 152 -16.49 -10.73 16.13
C LYS A 152 -17.66 -11.42 16.84
N PHE A 153 -17.71 -11.45 18.17
CA PHE A 153 -18.84 -11.97 18.94
C PHE A 153 -20.04 -11.01 18.98
N HIS A 154 -20.40 -10.44 17.84
CA HIS A 154 -21.61 -9.65 17.67
C HIS A 154 -22.58 -10.37 16.74
N TRP A 155 -23.88 -10.27 17.01
CA TRP A 155 -24.93 -11.00 16.27
C TRP A 155 -24.87 -10.75 14.75
N SER A 156 -24.64 -9.50 14.34
CA SER A 156 -24.50 -9.15 12.92
C SER A 156 -23.27 -9.77 12.24
N TRP A 157 -22.21 -10.09 12.99
CA TRP A 157 -21.08 -10.82 12.44
C TRP A 157 -21.44 -12.30 12.30
N ILE A 158 -21.97 -12.90 13.37
CA ILE A 158 -22.34 -14.33 13.45
C ILE A 158 -23.35 -14.69 12.35
N ASN A 159 -24.33 -13.83 12.10
CA ASN A 159 -25.31 -14.03 11.02
C ASN A 159 -24.74 -13.80 9.62
N GLY A 160 -23.51 -13.31 9.50
CA GLY A 160 -22.89 -13.01 8.23
C GLY A 160 -23.34 -11.69 7.59
N ASP A 161 -24.05 -10.80 8.29
CA ASP A 161 -24.53 -9.52 7.73
C ASP A 161 -23.40 -8.48 7.54
N VAL A 162 -22.32 -8.62 8.31
CA VAL A 162 -21.17 -7.70 8.25
C VAL A 162 -20.18 -8.11 7.16
N LEU A 163 -19.88 -9.40 7.03
CA LEU A 163 -18.80 -9.90 6.20
C LEU A 163 -18.92 -9.51 4.70
N PRO A 164 -20.10 -9.59 4.05
CA PRO A 164 -20.29 -9.18 2.65
C PRO A 164 -19.99 -7.72 2.36
N ARG A 165 -19.99 -6.86 3.39
CA ARG A 165 -19.64 -5.43 3.26
C ARG A 165 -18.14 -5.19 3.37
N MET A 166 -17.38 -6.19 3.80
CA MET A 166 -15.95 -6.09 4.07
C MET A 166 -15.11 -6.86 3.05
N VAL A 167 -15.64 -7.95 2.50
CA VAL A 167 -14.99 -8.73 1.44
C VAL A 167 -15.29 -8.16 0.05
N GLY A 168 -14.35 -8.34 -0.87
CA GLY A 168 -14.52 -8.03 -2.28
C GLY A 168 -15.57 -8.92 -2.94
N PRO A 169 -16.24 -8.42 -3.98
CA PRO A 169 -17.33 -9.12 -4.64
C PRO A 169 -16.89 -10.40 -5.34
N GLU A 170 -15.70 -10.40 -5.94
CA GLU A 170 -15.14 -11.57 -6.64
C GLU A 170 -14.95 -12.74 -5.66
N PHE A 171 -14.48 -12.45 -4.44
CA PHE A 171 -14.34 -13.46 -3.41
C PHE A 171 -15.69 -13.98 -2.91
N LYS A 172 -16.68 -13.09 -2.76
CA LYS A 172 -18.03 -13.46 -2.34
C LYS A 172 -18.66 -14.45 -3.33
N GLU A 173 -18.56 -14.16 -4.62
CA GLU A 173 -19.05 -15.03 -5.70
C GLU A 173 -18.31 -16.37 -5.72
N MET A 174 -16.98 -16.33 -5.69
CA MET A 174 -16.12 -17.51 -5.65
C MET A 174 -16.47 -18.41 -4.46
N PHE A 175 -16.61 -17.84 -3.27
CA PHE A 175 -16.93 -18.59 -2.05
C PHE A 175 -18.33 -19.19 -2.13
N ASN A 176 -19.33 -18.43 -2.59
CA ASN A 176 -20.69 -18.94 -2.75
C ASN A 176 -20.75 -20.11 -3.74
N HIS A 177 -20.03 -20.01 -4.87
CA HIS A 177 -19.94 -21.08 -5.86
C HIS A 177 -19.31 -22.35 -5.29
N TYR A 178 -18.17 -22.23 -4.60
CA TYR A 178 -17.54 -23.40 -3.96
C TYR A 178 -18.40 -23.98 -2.83
N PHE A 179 -19.08 -23.12 -2.08
CA PHE A 179 -19.97 -23.56 -1.01
C PHE A 179 -21.16 -24.36 -1.58
N GLU A 180 -21.74 -23.91 -2.69
CA GLU A 180 -22.81 -24.61 -3.41
C GLU A 180 -22.35 -26.00 -3.91
N ILE A 181 -21.14 -26.08 -4.47
CA ILE A 181 -20.53 -27.37 -4.87
C ILE A 181 -20.38 -28.29 -3.66
N ILE A 182 -19.87 -27.78 -2.53
CA ILE A 182 -19.69 -28.60 -1.32
C ILE A 182 -21.04 -29.06 -0.77
N THR A 183 -22.04 -28.19 -0.69
CA THR A 183 -23.37 -28.57 -0.19
C THR A 183 -24.05 -29.58 -1.10
N SER A 184 -23.90 -29.46 -2.42
CA SER A 184 -24.45 -30.43 -3.37
C SER A 184 -23.80 -31.81 -3.25
N ILE A 185 -22.47 -31.86 -3.06
CA ILE A 185 -21.74 -33.12 -2.81
C ILE A 185 -22.19 -33.77 -1.48
N LEU A 186 -22.47 -32.96 -0.46
CA LEU A 186 -22.91 -33.44 0.85
C LEU A 186 -24.42 -33.74 0.92
N GLY A 187 -25.19 -33.46 -0.14
CA GLY A 187 -26.65 -33.61 -0.14
C GLY A 187 -27.37 -32.65 0.81
N ILE A 188 -26.77 -31.51 1.13
CA ILE A 188 -27.35 -30.47 2.00
C ILE A 188 -28.04 -29.44 1.11
N GLU A 189 -29.30 -29.12 1.42
CA GLU A 189 -30.03 -28.07 0.72
C GLU A 189 -29.32 -26.71 0.91
N TYR A 190 -28.98 -26.06 -0.20
CA TYR A 190 -28.26 -24.80 -0.21
C TYR A 190 -29.18 -23.65 0.22
N ILE A 191 -28.93 -23.09 1.41
CA ILE A 191 -29.61 -21.89 1.89
C ILE A 191 -28.78 -20.67 1.46
N ASN A 192 -29.30 -19.90 0.50
CA ASN A 192 -28.57 -18.82 -0.20
C ASN A 192 -27.98 -17.70 0.70
N ASN A 193 -28.36 -17.66 1.98
CA ASN A 193 -27.85 -16.69 2.96
C ASN A 193 -26.93 -17.30 4.04
N SER A 194 -26.74 -18.62 4.09
CA SER A 194 -25.98 -19.26 5.19
C SER A 194 -24.47 -19.30 4.95
N SER A 195 -23.99 -19.15 3.71
CA SER A 195 -22.56 -19.27 3.38
C SER A 195 -21.70 -18.24 4.13
N MET A 196 -22.14 -16.98 4.19
CA MET A 196 -21.42 -15.90 4.86
C MET A 196 -21.49 -16.03 6.38
N ALA A 197 -22.61 -16.50 6.93
CA ALA A 197 -22.74 -16.82 8.35
C ALA A 197 -21.76 -17.93 8.76
N ILE A 198 -21.65 -18.98 7.94
CA ILE A 198 -20.72 -20.09 8.15
C ILE A 198 -19.27 -19.58 8.09
N LEU A 199 -18.91 -18.78 7.08
CA LEU A 199 -17.56 -18.22 6.97
C LEU A 199 -17.22 -17.30 8.15
N SER A 200 -18.17 -16.47 8.59
CA SER A 200 -18.05 -15.64 9.78
C SER A 200 -17.78 -16.46 11.04
N CYS A 201 -18.55 -17.54 11.25
CA CYS A 201 -18.38 -18.46 12.38
C CYS A 201 -17.06 -19.23 12.30
N LEU A 202 -16.69 -19.74 11.12
CA LEU A 202 -15.41 -20.40 10.88
C LEU A 202 -14.23 -19.49 11.19
N THR A 203 -14.35 -18.19 10.92
CA THR A 203 -13.33 -17.20 11.30
C THR A 203 -13.16 -17.15 12.82
N ILE A 204 -14.25 -17.03 13.58
CA ILE A 204 -14.20 -17.01 15.06
C ILE A 204 -13.62 -18.32 15.60
N VAL A 205 -14.08 -19.46 15.10
CA VAL A 205 -13.61 -20.78 15.53
C VAL A 205 -12.11 -20.94 15.25
N SER A 206 -11.66 -20.52 14.07
CA SER A 206 -10.24 -20.56 13.69
C SER A 206 -9.40 -19.68 14.61
N GLU A 207 -9.83 -18.45 14.88
CA GLU A 207 -9.11 -17.55 15.79
C GLU A 207 -9.04 -18.10 17.22
N LEU A 208 -10.14 -18.59 17.79
CA LEU A 208 -10.16 -19.23 19.12
C LEU A 208 -9.33 -20.50 19.16
N PHE A 209 -9.35 -21.32 18.11
CA PHE A 209 -8.47 -22.47 18.00
C PHE A 209 -7.00 -22.05 18.06
N LEU A 210 -6.62 -21.00 17.32
CA LEU A 210 -5.24 -20.48 17.28
C LEU A 210 -4.79 -19.93 18.64
N VAL A 211 -5.68 -19.35 19.45
CA VAL A 211 -5.38 -18.93 20.84
C VAL A 211 -4.81 -20.10 21.66
N VAL A 212 -5.38 -21.29 21.51
CA VAL A 212 -4.99 -22.48 22.29
C VAL A 212 -3.86 -23.24 21.60
N SER A 213 -3.97 -23.46 20.30
CA SER A 213 -3.09 -24.35 19.53
C SER A 213 -1.67 -23.81 19.39
N LEU A 214 -1.46 -22.49 19.51
CA LEU A 214 -0.13 -21.88 19.57
C LEU A 214 0.71 -22.34 20.78
N HIS A 215 0.07 -22.80 21.86
CA HIS A 215 0.75 -23.24 23.09
C HIS A 215 0.92 -24.76 23.20
N ILE A 216 0.32 -25.53 22.28
CA ILE A 216 0.33 -27.00 22.33
C ILE A 216 1.21 -27.52 21.20
N PRO A 217 2.44 -28.01 21.49
CA PRO A 217 3.38 -28.43 20.44
C PRO A 217 2.86 -29.54 19.51
N SER A 218 2.01 -30.44 20.02
CA SER A 218 1.40 -31.52 19.21
C SER A 218 0.42 -30.99 18.16
N LEU A 219 -0.11 -29.78 18.32
CA LEU A 219 -1.01 -29.13 17.36
C LEU A 219 -0.28 -28.22 16.38
N SER A 220 1.05 -28.07 16.47
CA SER A 220 1.85 -27.12 15.67
C SER A 220 1.60 -27.18 14.15
N ILE A 221 1.51 -28.39 13.58
CA ILE A 221 1.22 -28.58 12.15
C ILE A 221 -0.20 -28.07 11.81
N LEU A 222 -1.17 -28.39 12.66
CA LEU A 222 -2.56 -27.94 12.47
C LEU A 222 -2.67 -26.42 12.65
N THR A 223 -1.97 -25.85 13.63
CA THR A 223 -1.81 -24.40 13.84
C THR A 223 -1.26 -23.72 12.59
N PHE A 224 -0.21 -24.28 11.99
CA PHE A 224 0.37 -23.75 10.75
C PHE A 224 -0.65 -23.79 9.60
N ILE A 225 -1.28 -24.94 9.37
CA ILE A 225 -2.24 -25.11 8.26
C ILE A 225 -3.41 -24.14 8.43
N ILE A 226 -4.06 -24.13 9.59
CA ILE A 226 -5.21 -23.26 9.86
C ILE A 226 -4.79 -21.79 9.81
N GLY A 227 -3.68 -21.43 10.43
CA GLY A 227 -3.17 -20.05 10.45
C GLY A 227 -2.85 -19.53 9.05
N VAL A 228 -2.10 -20.27 8.25
CA VAL A 228 -1.75 -19.87 6.88
C VAL A 228 -2.98 -19.82 5.99
N THR A 229 -3.83 -20.85 6.04
CA THR A 229 -5.06 -20.89 5.23
C THR A 229 -5.97 -19.72 5.59
N MET A 230 -6.28 -19.51 6.86
CA MET A 230 -7.15 -18.41 7.32
C MET A 230 -6.64 -17.05 6.82
N HIS A 231 -5.36 -16.73 7.03
CA HIS A 231 -4.80 -15.45 6.59
C HIS A 231 -4.68 -15.32 5.07
N THR A 232 -4.43 -16.42 4.36
CA THR A 232 -4.44 -16.41 2.89
C THR A 232 -5.83 -16.12 2.36
N PHE A 233 -6.87 -16.75 2.93
CA PHE A 233 -8.28 -16.49 2.61
C PHE A 233 -8.68 -15.05 2.95
N MET A 234 -8.27 -14.54 4.13
CA MET A 234 -8.51 -13.14 4.49
C MET A 234 -7.83 -12.18 3.50
N GLY A 235 -6.58 -12.44 3.12
CA GLY A 235 -5.84 -11.63 2.14
C GLY A 235 -6.46 -11.67 0.74
N SER A 236 -6.86 -12.86 0.26
CA SER A 236 -7.50 -13.02 -1.05
C SER A 236 -8.93 -12.50 -1.09
N SER A 237 -9.59 -12.38 0.07
CA SER A 237 -10.96 -11.88 0.14
C SER A 237 -11.12 -10.40 -0.16
N GLY A 238 -10.03 -9.65 -0.38
CA GLY A 238 -10.10 -8.20 -0.59
C GLY A 238 -10.42 -7.42 0.69
N LEU A 239 -10.46 -8.09 1.84
CA LEU A 239 -10.49 -7.40 3.13
C LEU A 239 -9.33 -6.41 3.18
N ARG A 240 -9.63 -5.16 3.56
CA ARG A 240 -8.62 -4.10 3.78
C ARG A 240 -7.79 -4.34 5.05
N ILE A 241 -7.41 -5.58 5.28
CA ILE A 241 -6.47 -6.01 6.31
C ILE A 241 -5.01 -5.67 5.90
N GLY A 242 -4.81 -5.24 4.65
CA GLY A 242 -3.53 -4.75 4.17
C GLY A 242 -2.46 -5.84 4.19
N THR A 243 -1.23 -5.49 4.55
CA THR A 243 -0.12 -6.44 4.58
C THR A 243 -0.10 -7.36 5.81
N PHE A 244 -1.04 -7.18 6.74
CA PHE A 244 -1.10 -7.94 7.99
C PHE A 244 -1.23 -9.46 7.76
N SER A 245 -2.11 -9.85 6.84
CA SER A 245 -2.34 -11.26 6.51
C SER A 245 -1.04 -11.96 6.11
N TYR A 246 -0.24 -11.32 5.27
CA TYR A 246 1.03 -11.89 4.85
C TYR A 246 2.07 -11.93 5.97
N PHE A 247 2.09 -10.92 6.85
CA PHE A 247 2.95 -10.93 8.03
C PHE A 247 2.62 -12.13 8.94
N MET A 248 1.33 -12.41 9.14
CA MET A 248 0.89 -13.57 9.93
C MET A 248 1.26 -14.89 9.27
N VAL A 249 1.12 -15.03 7.94
CA VAL A 249 1.58 -16.22 7.20
C VAL A 249 3.06 -16.50 7.47
N ILE A 250 3.92 -15.46 7.47
CA ILE A 250 5.34 -15.62 7.81
C ILE A 250 5.53 -16.04 9.26
N ILE A 251 4.83 -15.40 10.21
CA ILE A 251 4.92 -15.78 11.62
C ILE A 251 4.56 -17.26 11.80
N TYR A 252 3.55 -17.76 11.08
CA TYR A 252 3.18 -19.17 11.18
C TYR A 252 4.28 -20.13 10.75
N THR A 253 5.21 -19.72 9.88
CA THR A 253 6.39 -20.56 9.59
C THR A 253 7.23 -20.87 10.83
N LEU A 254 7.18 -20.03 11.88
CA LEU A 254 7.84 -20.27 13.17
C LEU A 254 7.16 -21.39 13.98
N THR A 255 5.89 -21.70 13.69
CA THR A 255 5.15 -22.78 14.36
C THR A 255 5.50 -24.16 13.79
N LEU A 256 6.05 -24.24 12.58
CA LEU A 256 6.41 -25.51 11.96
C LEU A 256 7.50 -26.24 12.77
N PRO A 257 7.35 -27.55 13.04
CA PRO A 257 8.43 -28.34 13.60
C PRO A 257 9.61 -28.40 12.60
N HIS A 258 10.86 -28.32 13.08
CA HIS A 258 12.11 -28.13 12.29
C HIS A 258 12.47 -29.28 11.34
N TYR A 259 11.54 -30.21 11.07
CA TYR A 259 11.75 -31.33 10.14
C TYR A 259 12.24 -30.86 8.76
N PHE A 260 12.02 -29.59 8.38
CA PHE A 260 12.53 -29.00 7.14
C PHE A 260 14.02 -28.57 7.15
N LYS A 261 14.69 -28.32 8.30
CA LYS A 261 16.16 -28.03 8.27
C LYS A 261 17.01 -29.24 7.94
N LYS A 262 16.51 -30.44 8.20
CA LYS A 262 17.25 -31.67 7.90
C LYS A 262 17.46 -31.86 6.39
N PHE A 263 16.59 -31.26 5.57
CA PHE A 263 16.69 -31.31 4.11
C PHE A 263 17.83 -30.44 3.54
N ASN A 264 18.17 -29.31 4.17
CA ASN A 264 19.24 -28.42 3.67
C ASN A 264 20.64 -28.74 4.23
N ASN A 265 20.73 -29.32 5.42
CA ASN A 265 22.03 -29.67 6.01
C ASN A 265 22.61 -30.99 5.49
N SER A 266 21.85 -31.78 4.73
CA SER A 266 22.36 -33.03 4.14
C SER A 266 23.34 -32.81 2.97
N ASN A 267 23.39 -31.61 2.38
CA ASN A 267 24.24 -31.35 1.20
C ASN A 267 25.57 -30.61 1.49
N ASN A 268 25.80 -30.14 2.72
CA ASN A 268 26.97 -29.28 3.01
C ASN A 268 28.09 -29.95 3.82
N ASN A 269 27.98 -31.23 4.18
CA ASN A 269 29.00 -31.92 4.98
C ASN A 269 30.07 -32.68 4.19
N ASN A 270 30.11 -32.60 2.84
CA ASN A 270 31.09 -33.35 2.04
C ASN A 270 32.32 -32.58 1.53
N ASN A 271 32.49 -31.27 1.82
CA ASN A 271 33.54 -30.47 1.16
C ASN A 271 34.66 -29.90 2.04
N ASN A 272 34.82 -30.32 3.30
CA ASN A 272 35.77 -29.69 4.24
C ASN A 272 37.08 -30.44 4.53
N ASN A 273 37.53 -31.32 3.63
CA ASN A 273 38.76 -32.10 3.86
C ASN A 273 39.84 -31.95 2.78
N ASN A 274 40.03 -30.78 2.17
CA ASN A 274 41.27 -30.50 1.45
C ASN A 274 41.53 -28.99 1.36
N ASN A 275 42.63 -28.53 1.98
CA ASN A 275 43.53 -27.45 1.50
C ASN A 275 44.19 -26.72 2.68
N LYS A 276 45.24 -27.35 3.23
CA LYS A 276 46.34 -26.67 3.92
C LYS A 276 47.59 -26.84 3.07
N THR A 277 47.97 -25.81 2.33
CA THR A 277 49.37 -25.36 2.09
C THR A 277 49.38 -24.33 0.96
N ILE A 278 50.46 -23.54 0.87
CA ILE A 278 50.72 -22.42 -0.04
C ILE A 278 50.32 -21.05 0.55
N LYS A 279 51.11 -20.62 1.55
CA LYS A 279 51.35 -19.21 1.86
C LYS A 279 52.83 -18.92 1.61
N ASN A 280 53.09 -17.86 0.85
CA ASN A 280 54.27 -16.98 0.85
C ASN A 280 54.86 -16.79 -0.56
N ASN A 281 54.23 -15.88 -1.35
CA ASN A 281 54.93 -14.98 -2.29
C ASN A 281 54.03 -13.91 -2.96
N GLN A 282 52.77 -13.72 -2.52
CA GLN A 282 51.83 -12.76 -3.13
C GLN A 282 51.78 -11.36 -2.48
N LYS A 283 52.86 -10.87 -1.86
CA LYS A 283 52.79 -9.59 -1.11
C LYS A 283 53.07 -8.34 -1.96
N THR A 284 53.82 -8.41 -3.06
CA THR A 284 54.22 -7.22 -3.84
C THR A 284 53.31 -6.90 -5.02
N ASN A 285 52.67 -7.89 -5.66
CA ASN A 285 51.68 -7.64 -6.72
C ASN A 285 50.31 -7.15 -6.19
N LYS A 286 50.04 -7.33 -4.90
CA LYS A 286 48.78 -6.90 -4.28
C LYS A 286 48.61 -5.38 -4.20
N LEU A 287 49.70 -4.61 -4.06
CA LEU A 287 49.62 -3.17 -3.81
C LEU A 287 49.19 -2.38 -5.07
N ASN A 288 49.69 -2.76 -6.25
CA ASN A 288 49.33 -2.11 -7.52
C ASN A 288 47.91 -2.49 -7.98
N ILE A 289 47.49 -3.74 -7.73
CA ILE A 289 46.12 -4.18 -7.96
C ILE A 289 45.15 -3.43 -7.04
N PHE A 290 45.53 -3.20 -5.77
CA PHE A 290 44.70 -2.47 -4.81
C PHE A 290 44.49 -1.01 -5.19
N LYS A 291 45.55 -0.30 -5.62
CA LYS A 291 45.43 1.08 -6.12
C LYS A 291 44.52 1.17 -7.34
N LYS A 292 44.65 0.25 -8.29
CA LYS A 292 43.81 0.22 -9.50
C LYS A 292 42.33 -0.03 -9.15
N ILE A 293 42.06 -0.98 -8.24
CA ILE A 293 40.69 -1.26 -7.76
C ILE A 293 40.08 -0.04 -7.06
N ILE A 294 40.84 0.70 -6.24
CA ILE A 294 40.34 1.91 -5.58
C ILE A 294 39.95 2.98 -6.60
N ILE A 295 40.78 3.22 -7.63
CA ILE A 295 40.52 4.23 -8.66
C ILE A 295 39.29 3.83 -9.51
N ASP A 296 39.19 2.57 -9.91
CA ASP A 296 38.05 2.07 -10.69
C ASP A 296 36.75 2.09 -9.85
N THR A 297 36.86 1.81 -8.56
CA THR A 297 35.73 1.94 -7.60
C THR A 297 35.27 3.38 -7.45
N LEU A 298 36.19 4.33 -7.34
CA LEU A 298 35.85 5.76 -7.24
C LEU A 298 35.17 6.25 -8.52
N LYS A 299 35.62 5.81 -9.70
CA LYS A 299 34.99 6.15 -10.98
C LYS A 299 33.59 5.56 -11.12
N VAL A 300 33.39 4.28 -10.77
CA VAL A 300 32.06 3.66 -10.82
C VAL A 300 31.13 4.28 -9.77
N GLY A 301 31.65 4.62 -8.59
CA GLY A 301 30.90 5.29 -7.52
C GLY A 301 30.47 6.71 -7.90
N THR A 302 31.34 7.50 -8.53
CA THR A 302 31.00 8.86 -8.98
C THR A 302 30.07 8.83 -10.19
N ILE A 303 30.27 7.93 -11.15
CA ILE A 303 29.35 7.75 -12.29
C ILE A 303 27.98 7.27 -11.79
N GLY A 304 27.94 6.33 -10.84
CA GLY A 304 26.70 5.89 -10.20
C GLY A 304 26.00 7.02 -9.46
N LEU A 305 26.71 7.77 -8.61
CA LEU A 305 26.17 8.90 -7.87
C LEU A 305 25.67 10.00 -8.82
N LEU A 306 26.42 10.35 -9.87
CA LEU A 306 26.01 11.34 -10.87
C LEU A 306 24.82 10.84 -11.70
N SER A 307 24.75 9.55 -12.02
CA SER A 307 23.59 8.95 -12.70
C SER A 307 22.35 8.95 -11.81
N ILE A 308 22.52 8.73 -10.50
CA ILE A 308 21.45 8.82 -9.50
C ILE A 308 21.03 10.27 -9.32
N ILE A 309 21.95 11.21 -9.18
CA ILE A 309 21.62 12.65 -9.08
C ILE A 309 20.94 13.11 -10.36
N PHE A 310 21.37 12.67 -11.54
CA PHE A 310 20.75 12.97 -12.82
C PHE A 310 19.36 12.32 -12.96
N LEU A 311 19.18 11.08 -12.51
CA LEU A 311 17.88 10.42 -12.45
C LEU A 311 16.96 11.10 -11.43
N LEU A 312 17.45 11.42 -10.24
CA LEU A 312 16.71 12.15 -9.22
C LEU A 312 16.36 13.56 -9.73
N TYR A 313 17.26 14.26 -10.41
CA TYR A 313 16.99 15.59 -10.98
C TYR A 313 15.97 15.55 -12.13
N ASN A 314 16.00 14.52 -12.98
CA ASN A 314 15.09 14.40 -14.12
C ASN A 314 13.77 13.67 -13.81
N PHE A 315 13.67 12.98 -12.67
CA PHE A 315 12.47 12.21 -12.29
C PHE A 315 11.83 12.65 -10.98
N ILE A 316 12.51 13.44 -10.13
CA ILE A 316 11.88 13.99 -8.93
C ILE A 316 11.05 15.21 -9.32
N ASP A 317 9.75 15.09 -9.08
CA ASP A 317 8.77 16.16 -9.21
C ASP A 317 9.17 17.41 -8.39
N PRO A 318 9.01 18.64 -8.91
CA PRO A 318 9.05 19.87 -8.11
C PRO A 318 8.19 19.80 -6.84
N LEU A 319 7.03 19.13 -6.88
CA LEU A 319 6.18 18.89 -5.70
C LEU A 319 6.81 17.90 -4.73
N PHE A 320 7.48 16.86 -5.25
CA PHE A 320 8.22 15.91 -4.42
C PHE A 320 9.43 16.58 -3.78
N THR A 321 10.16 17.46 -4.47
CA THR A 321 11.21 18.26 -3.82
C THR A 321 10.63 19.22 -2.78
N GLN A 322 9.45 19.81 -2.98
CA GLN A 322 8.84 20.70 -1.99
C GLN A 322 8.52 19.99 -0.66
N HIS A 323 7.98 18.76 -0.71
CA HIS A 323 7.68 17.97 0.50
C HIS A 323 8.84 17.11 1.02
N PHE A 324 9.79 16.73 0.15
CA PHE A 324 10.83 15.74 0.47
C PHE A 324 12.28 16.24 0.35
N LYS A 325 12.53 17.53 0.13
CA LYS A 325 13.90 18.09 0.11
C LYS A 325 14.71 17.70 1.34
N TYR A 326 14.10 17.78 2.53
CA TYR A 326 14.78 17.48 3.80
C TYR A 326 14.83 15.97 4.13
N PRO A 327 13.76 15.18 3.97
CA PRO A 327 13.80 13.72 4.12
C PRO A 327 14.74 13.01 3.14
N LEU A 328 14.74 13.39 1.86
CA LEU A 328 15.63 12.80 0.85
C LEU A 328 17.08 13.16 1.16
N LEU A 329 17.34 14.41 1.56
CA LEU A 329 18.66 14.83 2.03
C LEU A 329 19.08 14.05 3.28
N ALA A 330 18.17 13.82 4.24
CA ALA A 330 18.46 13.03 5.43
C ALA A 330 18.79 11.57 5.09
N ILE A 331 18.03 10.94 4.18
CA ILE A 331 18.29 9.57 3.72
C ILE A 331 19.62 9.51 2.96
N LEU A 332 19.90 10.47 2.08
CA LEU A 332 21.18 10.57 1.37
C LEU A 332 22.35 10.77 2.33
N VAL A 333 22.19 11.63 3.35
CA VAL A 333 23.19 11.84 4.40
C VAL A 333 23.40 10.55 5.20
N ILE A 334 22.34 9.82 5.56
CA ILE A 334 22.45 8.52 6.24
C ILE A 334 23.20 7.51 5.35
N ILE A 335 22.87 7.43 4.06
CA ILE A 335 23.56 6.56 3.09
C ILE A 335 25.03 6.95 2.98
N ILE A 336 25.35 8.25 2.87
CA ILE A 336 26.73 8.76 2.78
C ILE A 336 27.50 8.43 4.05
N ILE A 337 26.97 8.79 5.22
CA ILE A 337 27.59 8.52 6.53
C ILE A 337 27.85 7.02 6.69
N GLN A 338 26.88 6.19 6.33
CA GLN A 338 26.99 4.75 6.45
C GLN A 338 27.99 4.15 5.46
N THR A 339 28.06 4.69 4.24
CA THR A 339 29.07 4.32 3.25
C THR A 339 30.48 4.70 3.73
N CYS A 340 30.64 5.90 4.29
CA CYS A 340 31.89 6.37 4.90
C CYS A 340 32.30 5.50 6.10
N TYR A 341 31.36 5.21 7.00
CA TYR A 341 31.59 4.37 8.19
C TYR A 341 31.98 2.93 7.81
N ASN A 342 31.32 2.34 6.82
CA ASN A 342 31.61 0.97 6.38
C ASN A 342 32.93 0.84 5.62
N ASN A 343 33.29 1.85 4.82
CA ASN A 343 34.59 1.90 4.14
C ASN A 343 35.73 2.13 5.13
N TYR A 344 35.46 2.78 6.27
CA TYR A 344 36.43 2.94 7.35
C TYR A 344 36.70 1.62 8.10
N ILE A 345 35.68 0.75 8.25
CA ILE A 345 35.77 -0.44 9.10
C ILE A 345 36.35 -1.68 8.38
N ASP A 346 36.08 -1.88 7.08
CA ASP A 346 36.50 -3.11 6.38
C ASP A 346 37.63 -2.87 5.37
N SER A 347 38.88 -2.96 5.83
CA SER A 347 40.07 -2.95 4.95
C SER A 347 40.36 -4.31 4.28
N THR A 348 39.60 -5.38 4.60
CA THR A 348 39.90 -6.73 4.08
C THR A 348 38.66 -7.55 3.72
N SER A 349 38.38 -7.61 2.41
CA SER A 349 37.54 -8.56 1.66
C SER A 349 36.05 -8.21 1.40
N ASN A 350 35.67 -8.37 0.12
CA ASN A 350 34.34 -8.31 -0.50
C ASN A 350 33.66 -6.94 -0.74
N ASN A 351 34.40 -5.99 -1.32
CA ASN A 351 33.85 -4.72 -1.82
C ASN A 351 32.84 -4.87 -2.99
N ILE A 352 33.03 -5.81 -3.92
CA ILE A 352 32.18 -5.92 -5.12
C ILE A 352 30.76 -6.37 -4.76
N LYS A 353 30.61 -7.34 -3.84
CA LYS A 353 29.28 -7.78 -3.38
C LYS A 353 28.52 -6.65 -2.67
N LYS A 354 29.22 -5.86 -1.83
CA LYS A 354 28.64 -4.68 -1.18
C LYS A 354 28.22 -3.61 -2.20
N GLN A 355 29.00 -3.40 -3.26
CA GLN A 355 28.70 -2.41 -4.31
C GLN A 355 27.54 -2.81 -5.22
N ILE A 356 27.51 -4.07 -5.69
CA ILE A 356 26.36 -4.61 -6.44
C ILE A 356 25.10 -4.52 -5.57
N PHE A 357 25.24 -4.77 -4.28
CA PHE A 357 24.15 -4.67 -3.32
C PHE A 357 23.66 -3.21 -3.13
N TYR A 358 24.55 -2.22 -3.06
CA TYR A 358 24.15 -0.80 -3.03
C TYR A 358 23.46 -0.37 -4.33
N LEU A 359 23.99 -0.78 -5.49
CA LEU A 359 23.36 -0.55 -6.80
C LEU A 359 21.96 -1.17 -6.88
N PHE A 360 21.80 -2.39 -6.35
CA PHE A 360 20.50 -3.05 -6.29
C PHE A 360 19.54 -2.36 -5.32
N SER A 361 20.01 -1.94 -4.14
CA SER A 361 19.21 -1.21 -3.16
C SER A 361 18.77 0.15 -3.71
N ILE A 362 19.65 0.85 -4.41
CA ILE A 362 19.34 2.10 -5.09
C ILE A 362 18.38 1.85 -6.26
N GLY A 363 18.56 0.78 -7.03
CA GLY A 363 17.61 0.36 -8.06
C GLY A 363 16.22 0.07 -7.51
N LEU A 364 16.13 -0.56 -6.34
CA LEU A 364 14.86 -0.77 -5.62
C LEU A 364 14.28 0.54 -5.08
N ILE A 365 15.09 1.46 -4.57
CA ILE A 365 14.65 2.79 -4.14
C ILE A 365 14.13 3.57 -5.36
N VAL A 366 14.84 3.60 -6.48
CA VAL A 366 14.40 4.26 -7.71
C VAL A 366 13.13 3.59 -8.25
N SER A 367 13.05 2.26 -8.26
CA SER A 367 11.84 1.54 -8.69
C SER A 367 10.64 1.80 -7.78
N SER A 368 10.84 1.93 -6.47
CA SER A 368 9.77 2.28 -5.53
C SER A 368 9.36 3.75 -5.64
N LEU A 369 10.30 4.66 -5.91
CA LEU A 369 10.01 6.05 -6.25
C LEU A 369 9.22 6.19 -7.56
N ILE A 370 9.46 5.33 -8.55
CA ILE A 370 8.66 5.28 -9.78
C ILE A 370 7.23 4.81 -9.48
N GLN A 371 7.05 3.77 -8.64
CA GLN A 371 5.70 3.35 -8.21
C GLN A 371 4.99 4.38 -7.31
N ALA A 372 5.76 5.27 -6.66
CA ALA A 372 5.19 6.29 -5.80
C ALA A 372 4.32 7.29 -6.56
N SER A 373 4.54 7.51 -7.87
CA SER A 373 3.70 8.43 -8.66
C SER A 373 2.22 8.03 -8.64
N ASP A 374 1.92 6.74 -8.75
CA ASP A 374 0.54 6.24 -8.71
C ASP A 374 -0.08 6.44 -7.32
N GLN A 375 0.70 6.22 -6.26
CA GLN A 375 0.26 6.41 -4.87
C GLN A 375 0.06 7.90 -4.55
N PHE A 376 0.91 8.80 -5.08
CA PHE A 376 0.74 10.24 -4.95
C PHE A 376 -0.46 10.74 -5.75
N ARG A 377 -0.70 10.21 -6.94
CA ARG A 377 -1.92 10.49 -7.67
C ARG A 377 -3.15 10.13 -6.84
N LEU A 378 -3.18 8.91 -6.28
CA LEU A 378 -4.27 8.47 -5.41
C LEU A 378 -4.41 9.35 -4.16
N LEU A 379 -3.29 9.75 -3.53
CA LEU A 379 -3.28 10.71 -2.43
C LEU A 379 -4.03 12.00 -2.80
N TYR A 380 -3.67 12.63 -3.91
CA TYR A 380 -4.31 13.88 -4.34
C TYR A 380 -5.75 13.68 -4.81
N ILE A 381 -6.11 12.50 -5.33
CA ILE A 381 -7.51 12.15 -5.61
C ILE A 381 -8.30 12.08 -4.30
N GLU A 382 -7.76 11.44 -3.26
CA GLU A 382 -8.39 11.37 -1.95
C GLU A 382 -8.50 12.76 -1.28
N HIS A 383 -7.46 13.60 -1.40
CA HIS A 383 -7.51 15.00 -0.97
C HIS A 383 -8.67 15.73 -1.65
N GLY A 384 -8.80 15.63 -2.97
CA GLY A 384 -9.90 16.25 -3.71
C GLY A 384 -11.27 15.77 -3.22
N ALA A 385 -11.43 14.45 -3.09
CA ALA A 385 -12.67 13.85 -2.59
C ALA A 385 -12.99 14.25 -1.13
N MET A 386 -11.99 14.50 -0.30
CA MET A 386 -12.16 14.98 1.07
C MET A 386 -12.49 16.48 1.11
N ALA A 387 -11.82 17.28 0.28
CA ALA A 387 -12.06 18.72 0.14
C ALA A 387 -13.53 19.01 -0.21
N ILE A 388 -14.11 18.25 -1.15
CA ILE A 388 -15.51 18.44 -1.54
C ILE A 388 -16.48 18.05 -0.42
N ARG A 389 -16.19 17.02 0.39
CA ARG A 389 -17.00 16.68 1.58
C ARG A 389 -17.00 17.79 2.61
N LEU A 390 -15.92 18.56 2.64
CA LEU A 390 -15.73 19.75 3.47
C LEU A 390 -16.21 21.04 2.79
N ASN A 391 -16.91 20.93 1.65
CA ASN A 391 -17.41 22.06 0.87
C ASN A 391 -16.32 23.05 0.40
N SER A 392 -15.07 22.59 0.28
CA SER A 392 -13.94 23.36 -0.24
C SER A 392 -13.68 23.03 -1.71
N LEU A 393 -14.48 23.63 -2.58
CA LEU A 393 -14.42 23.37 -4.04
C LEU A 393 -13.08 23.77 -4.65
N ASP A 394 -12.51 24.91 -4.25
CA ASP A 394 -11.25 25.41 -4.82
C ASP A 394 -10.07 24.49 -4.52
N GLU A 395 -9.97 23.95 -3.30
CA GLU A 395 -8.91 22.99 -3.04
C GLU A 395 -9.19 21.62 -3.65
N SER A 396 -10.46 21.24 -3.80
CA SER A 396 -10.79 20.04 -4.55
C SER A 396 -10.26 20.12 -5.98
N ILE A 397 -10.47 21.27 -6.65
CA ILE A 397 -9.96 21.53 -8.01
C ILE A 397 -8.44 21.48 -8.02
N LYS A 398 -7.77 22.18 -7.09
CA LYS A 398 -6.31 22.21 -6.98
C LYS A 398 -5.72 20.81 -6.80
N SER A 399 -6.28 20.00 -5.91
CA SER A 399 -5.81 18.64 -5.64
C SER A 399 -5.98 17.74 -6.87
N TYR A 400 -7.15 17.79 -7.53
CA TYR A 400 -7.36 17.02 -8.75
C TYR A 400 -6.50 17.49 -9.93
N LEU A 401 -6.19 18.78 -10.06
CA LEU A 401 -5.24 19.27 -11.06
C LEU A 401 -3.83 18.69 -10.84
N ILE A 402 -3.39 18.57 -9.58
CA ILE A 402 -2.11 17.93 -9.27
C ILE A 402 -2.16 16.43 -9.64
N ALA A 403 -3.26 15.73 -9.33
CA ALA A 403 -3.42 14.32 -9.71
C ALA A 403 -3.44 14.11 -11.23
N GLU A 404 -4.03 15.04 -11.98
CA GLU A 404 -4.06 15.08 -13.44
C GLU A 404 -2.65 15.28 -14.02
N GLU A 405 -1.90 16.25 -13.50
CA GLU A 405 -0.52 16.51 -13.92
C GLU A 405 0.40 15.31 -13.67
N ILE A 406 0.24 14.62 -12.53
CA ILE A 406 0.96 13.37 -12.24
C ILE A 406 0.61 12.28 -13.28
N SER A 407 -0.64 12.23 -13.74
CA SER A 407 -1.10 11.22 -14.71
C SER A 407 -0.46 11.41 -16.09
N ASP A 408 -0.39 12.64 -16.61
CA ASP A 408 0.24 12.96 -17.89
C ASP A 408 1.72 12.55 -17.96
N ARG A 409 2.40 12.71 -16.82
CA ARG A 409 3.83 12.36 -16.69
C ARG A 409 4.05 10.86 -16.71
N VAL A 410 3.09 10.07 -16.20
CA VAL A 410 3.10 8.60 -16.33
C VAL A 410 2.83 8.19 -17.78
N GLU A 411 1.97 8.93 -18.49
CA GLU A 411 1.58 8.60 -19.86
C GLU A 411 2.72 8.79 -20.88
N SER A 412 3.57 9.82 -20.65
CA SER A 412 4.63 10.28 -21.56
C SER A 412 5.97 9.53 -21.47
N LYS A 413 6.16 8.61 -20.50
CA LYS A 413 7.45 7.91 -20.29
C LYS A 413 7.42 6.44 -20.78
N LEU A 414 8.52 6.04 -21.41
CA LEU A 414 8.75 4.80 -22.19
C LEU A 414 8.62 3.46 -21.41
N PHE A 415 8.25 3.47 -20.13
CA PHE A 415 8.22 2.30 -19.27
C PHE A 415 6.91 2.20 -18.49
N ARG A 416 5.82 1.83 -19.19
CA ARG A 416 4.57 1.44 -18.53
C ARG A 416 4.71 0.02 -17.99
N PHE A 417 4.90 -0.12 -16.68
CA PHE A 417 4.95 -1.43 -16.01
C PHE A 417 3.55 -1.95 -15.61
N ARG A 418 2.47 -1.19 -15.83
CA ARG A 418 1.10 -1.61 -15.48
C ARG A 418 0.10 -1.14 -16.55
N ALA A 419 -0.82 -2.02 -16.94
CA ALA A 419 -2.01 -1.64 -17.69
C ALA A 419 -2.89 -0.78 -16.77
N GLN A 420 -3.08 0.49 -17.11
CA GLN A 420 -3.99 1.38 -16.39
C GLN A 420 -5.43 0.92 -16.63
N GLN A 421 -6.20 0.76 -15.57
CA GLN A 421 -7.64 0.50 -15.68
C GLN A 421 -8.35 1.82 -15.94
N SER A 422 -9.35 1.83 -16.83
CA SER A 422 -10.12 3.04 -17.16
C SER A 422 -10.75 3.70 -15.93
N ASN A 423 -11.12 2.91 -14.92
CA ASN A 423 -11.71 3.40 -13.68
C ASN A 423 -10.76 4.33 -12.88
N ASP A 424 -9.45 4.21 -13.05
CA ASP A 424 -8.46 5.05 -12.35
C ASP A 424 -8.56 6.54 -12.74
N PHE A 425 -9.24 6.84 -13.84
CA PHE A 425 -9.41 8.19 -14.39
C PHE A 425 -10.83 8.74 -14.21
N GLU A 426 -11.66 8.08 -13.40
CA GLU A 426 -13.01 8.56 -13.07
C GLU A 426 -12.96 9.97 -12.42
N PHE A 427 -11.88 10.29 -11.69
CA PHE A 427 -11.67 11.61 -11.06
C PHE A 427 -11.56 12.77 -12.05
N ILE A 428 -11.17 12.52 -13.32
CA ILE A 428 -11.15 13.53 -14.38
C ILE A 428 -12.56 14.06 -14.66
N GLY A 429 -13.54 13.15 -14.57
CA GLY A 429 -14.96 13.47 -14.61
C GLY A 429 -15.36 14.50 -13.56
N ASP A 430 -14.94 14.27 -12.32
CA ASP A 430 -15.24 15.10 -11.16
C ASP A 430 -14.50 16.45 -11.24
N LEU A 431 -13.22 16.46 -11.63
CA LEU A 431 -12.45 17.67 -11.88
C LEU A 431 -13.12 18.58 -12.93
N GLY A 432 -13.52 18.01 -14.06
CA GLY A 432 -14.22 18.78 -15.10
C GLY A 432 -15.53 19.37 -14.59
N LEU A 433 -16.31 18.60 -13.82
CA LEU A 433 -17.57 19.09 -13.22
C LEU A 433 -17.31 20.25 -12.25
N PHE A 434 -16.22 20.21 -11.50
CA PHE A 434 -15.85 21.29 -10.57
C PHE A 434 -15.40 22.55 -11.32
N LEU A 435 -14.67 22.40 -12.43
CA LEU A 435 -14.34 23.50 -13.33
C LEU A 435 -15.59 24.13 -13.96
N GLU A 436 -16.54 23.31 -14.42
CA GLU A 436 -17.84 23.77 -14.92
C GLU A 436 -18.63 24.54 -13.85
N THR A 437 -18.62 24.07 -12.60
CA THR A 437 -19.28 24.74 -11.46
C THR A 437 -18.70 26.14 -11.23
N LYS A 438 -17.39 26.33 -11.47
CA LYS A 438 -16.69 27.62 -11.46
C LYS A 438 -16.83 28.40 -12.78
N LYS A 439 -17.69 27.95 -13.70
CA LYS A 439 -17.89 28.51 -15.05
C LYS A 439 -16.63 28.54 -15.92
N ASN A 440 -15.65 27.69 -15.62
CA ASN A 440 -14.44 27.55 -16.45
C ASN A 440 -14.65 26.47 -17.52
N TYR A 441 -15.61 26.71 -18.41
CA TYR A 441 -16.05 25.72 -19.41
C TYR A 441 -14.97 25.40 -20.44
N SER A 442 -14.15 26.38 -20.83
CA SER A 442 -13.04 26.15 -21.77
C SER A 442 -12.04 25.12 -21.24
N LYS A 443 -11.60 25.27 -19.98
CA LYS A 443 -10.66 24.33 -19.35
C LYS A 443 -11.29 22.96 -19.09
N ALA A 444 -12.57 22.93 -18.69
CA ALA A 444 -13.32 21.68 -18.54
C ALA A 444 -13.41 20.91 -19.87
N LEU A 445 -13.72 21.62 -20.97
CA LEU A 445 -13.83 21.02 -22.29
C LEU A 445 -12.49 20.49 -22.78
N GLU A 446 -11.41 21.27 -22.67
CA GLU A 446 -10.05 20.84 -23.02
C GLU A 446 -9.68 19.53 -22.29
N LEU A 447 -9.95 19.50 -20.98
CA LEU A 447 -9.72 18.33 -20.14
C LEU A 447 -10.51 17.12 -20.65
N TYR A 448 -11.81 17.28 -20.91
CA TYR A 448 -12.63 16.17 -21.39
C TYR A 448 -12.24 15.69 -22.79
N GLU A 449 -11.95 16.59 -23.73
CA GLU A 449 -11.52 16.22 -25.08
C GLU A 449 -10.20 15.46 -25.08
N LYS A 450 -9.26 15.86 -24.21
CA LYS A 450 -7.99 15.17 -24.02
C LYS A 450 -8.22 13.73 -23.53
N TYR A 451 -8.91 13.56 -22.41
CA TYR A 451 -9.06 12.24 -21.81
C TYR A 451 -10.09 11.34 -22.52
N ASN A 452 -11.05 11.88 -23.26
CA ASN A 452 -11.97 11.08 -24.08
C ASN A 452 -11.26 10.36 -25.24
N LYS A 453 -10.14 10.91 -25.74
CA LYS A 453 -9.31 10.23 -26.76
C LYS A 453 -8.61 8.99 -26.19
N ILE A 454 -8.24 9.04 -24.92
CA ILE A 454 -7.47 7.98 -24.24
C ILE A 454 -8.43 6.97 -23.59
N TYR A 455 -9.49 7.45 -22.96
CA TYR A 455 -10.48 6.67 -22.22
C TYR A 455 -11.90 6.97 -22.71
N PRO A 456 -12.23 6.56 -23.95
CA PRO A 456 -13.54 6.83 -24.53
C PRO A 456 -14.68 6.16 -23.75
N ASP A 457 -14.41 5.12 -22.97
CA ASP A 457 -15.43 4.34 -22.25
C ASP A 457 -15.72 4.87 -20.84
N ILE A 458 -15.30 6.09 -20.49
CA ILE A 458 -15.61 6.70 -19.18
C ILE A 458 -16.84 7.61 -19.33
N LEU A 459 -18.00 7.15 -18.82
CA LEU A 459 -19.26 7.89 -18.88
C LEU A 459 -19.16 9.32 -18.33
N LYS A 460 -18.41 9.53 -17.22
CA LYS A 460 -18.28 10.86 -16.61
C LYS A 460 -17.64 11.87 -17.56
N ILE A 461 -16.70 11.43 -18.38
CA ILE A 461 -16.01 12.28 -19.35
C ILE A 461 -16.98 12.61 -20.49
N GLN A 462 -17.63 11.59 -21.07
CA GLN A 462 -18.57 11.79 -22.17
C GLN A 462 -19.74 12.72 -21.80
N ILE A 463 -20.36 12.50 -20.63
CA ILE A 463 -21.46 13.36 -20.19
C ILE A 463 -20.99 14.77 -19.81
N GLY A 464 -19.77 14.88 -19.28
CA GLY A 464 -19.10 16.16 -19.04
C GLY A 464 -18.93 16.96 -20.32
N MET A 465 -18.47 16.34 -21.41
CA MET A 465 -18.37 16.99 -22.73
C MET A 465 -19.73 17.51 -23.21
N ILE A 466 -20.77 16.68 -23.15
CA ILE A 466 -22.12 17.06 -23.59
C ILE A 466 -22.63 18.28 -22.80
N ARG A 467 -22.51 18.24 -21.46
CA ARG A 467 -22.93 19.33 -20.58
C ARG A 467 -22.12 20.60 -20.79
N THR A 468 -20.81 20.46 -21.01
CA THR A 468 -19.90 21.59 -21.24
C THR A 468 -20.18 22.26 -22.59
N TYR A 469 -20.30 21.51 -23.69
CA TYR A 469 -20.67 22.08 -25.00
C TYR A 469 -22.02 22.80 -24.95
N HIS A 470 -22.99 22.24 -24.22
CA HIS A 470 -24.28 22.89 -24.04
C HIS A 470 -24.13 24.26 -23.33
N SER A 471 -23.26 24.34 -22.33
CA SER A 471 -23.10 25.49 -21.44
C SER A 471 -22.20 26.62 -21.98
N ILE A 472 -21.40 26.38 -23.03
CA ILE A 472 -20.52 27.43 -23.61
C ILE A 472 -21.36 28.37 -24.48
N ASP A 473 -21.59 29.61 -24.05
CA ASP A 473 -22.41 30.56 -24.81
C ASP A 473 -21.79 31.03 -26.14
N GLU A 474 -20.47 30.90 -26.29
CA GLU A 474 -19.71 31.37 -27.45
C GLU A 474 -19.90 30.49 -28.71
N LEU A 475 -20.36 29.25 -28.54
CA LEU A 475 -20.59 28.33 -29.65
C LEU A 475 -21.95 28.59 -30.31
N ASP A 476 -21.96 28.66 -31.64
CA ASP A 476 -23.22 28.71 -32.40
C ASP A 476 -24.08 27.46 -32.12
N GLN A 477 -25.40 27.61 -32.12
CA GLN A 477 -26.34 26.52 -31.87
C GLN A 477 -26.14 25.34 -32.83
N LYS A 478 -25.79 25.60 -34.09
CA LYS A 478 -25.51 24.55 -35.08
C LYS A 478 -24.24 23.77 -34.71
N GLU A 479 -23.21 24.47 -34.25
CA GLU A 479 -21.96 23.87 -33.79
C GLU A 479 -22.17 23.04 -32.52
N LYS A 480 -22.87 23.59 -31.51
CA LYS A 480 -23.27 22.86 -30.30
C LYS A 480 -23.99 21.57 -30.65
N LYS A 481 -25.02 21.67 -31.50
CA LYS A 481 -25.81 20.51 -31.93
C LYS A 481 -24.93 19.47 -32.61
N SER A 482 -24.10 19.88 -33.57
CA SER A 482 -23.19 18.97 -34.30
C SER A 482 -22.25 18.22 -33.35
N LYS A 483 -21.60 18.93 -32.42
CA LYS A 483 -20.66 18.36 -31.44
C LYS A 483 -21.37 17.41 -30.48
N ILE A 484 -22.48 17.84 -29.89
CA ILE A 484 -23.26 17.03 -28.94
C ILE A 484 -23.80 15.76 -29.61
N CYS A 485 -24.40 15.88 -30.81
CA CYS A 485 -24.95 14.74 -31.52
C CYS A 485 -23.89 13.71 -31.96
N SER A 486 -22.62 14.13 -32.10
CA SER A 486 -21.53 13.20 -32.41
C SER A 486 -21.15 12.27 -31.25
N ILE A 487 -21.47 12.66 -30.00
CA ILE A 487 -21.09 11.95 -28.78
C ILE A 487 -22.24 11.09 -28.25
N ILE A 488 -23.47 11.63 -28.30
CA ILE A 488 -24.68 11.02 -27.73
C ILE A 488 -24.88 9.53 -28.08
N PRO A 489 -24.78 9.08 -29.34
CA PRO A 489 -25.08 7.69 -29.68
C PRO A 489 -24.19 6.68 -28.92
N LYS A 490 -22.88 6.93 -28.86
CA LYS A 490 -21.92 6.09 -28.13
C LYS A 490 -22.17 6.13 -26.63
N THR A 491 -22.51 7.29 -26.09
CA THR A 491 -22.83 7.45 -24.66
C THR A 491 -24.09 6.71 -24.26
N ILE A 492 -25.14 6.75 -25.09
CA ILE A 492 -26.37 5.98 -24.86
C ILE A 492 -26.08 4.48 -24.91
N GLU A 493 -25.35 4.01 -25.92
CA GLU A 493 -24.98 2.60 -26.06
C GLU A 493 -24.27 2.09 -24.80
N TYR A 494 -23.25 2.81 -24.35
CA TYR A 494 -22.47 2.42 -23.18
C TYR A 494 -23.26 2.54 -21.87
N ALA A 495 -24.06 3.59 -21.70
CA ALA A 495 -24.91 3.74 -20.53
C ALA A 495 -26.00 2.63 -20.46
N ASN A 496 -26.59 2.26 -21.59
CA ASN A 496 -27.56 1.15 -21.64
C ASN A 496 -26.90 -0.18 -21.28
N LYS A 497 -25.69 -0.44 -21.80
CA LYS A 497 -24.90 -1.63 -21.42
C LYS A 497 -24.73 -1.71 -19.91
N LEU A 498 -24.18 -0.68 -19.27
CA LEU A 498 -23.99 -0.65 -17.82
C LEU A 498 -25.29 -0.79 -17.04
N THR A 499 -26.38 -0.15 -17.50
CA THR A 499 -27.69 -0.22 -16.84
C THR A 499 -28.31 -1.63 -16.91
N SER A 500 -27.98 -2.40 -17.95
CA SER A 500 -28.47 -3.77 -18.15
C SER A 500 -27.69 -4.84 -17.39
N GLU A 501 -26.49 -4.51 -16.88
CA GLU A 501 -25.68 -5.45 -16.13
C GLU A 501 -26.38 -5.87 -14.82
N THR A 502 -26.16 -7.09 -14.34
CA THR A 502 -26.64 -7.47 -13.00
C THR A 502 -25.58 -7.04 -12.00
N CYS A 503 -25.88 -6.05 -11.15
CA CYS A 503 -24.87 -5.56 -10.22
C CYS A 503 -24.73 -6.42 -8.98
N ILE A 504 -23.51 -6.92 -8.78
CA ILE A 504 -23.16 -7.79 -7.68
C ILE A 504 -22.42 -7.02 -6.57
N ASN A 505 -21.94 -5.81 -6.88
CA ASN A 505 -21.14 -5.00 -5.98
C ASN A 505 -21.54 -3.50 -5.97
N GLN A 506 -21.03 -2.76 -4.99
CA GLN A 506 -21.37 -1.35 -4.79
C GLN A 506 -20.85 -0.45 -5.92
N ASP A 507 -19.67 -0.75 -6.49
CA ASP A 507 -19.09 0.05 -7.59
C ASP A 507 -19.90 -0.11 -8.89
N CYS A 508 -20.36 -1.32 -9.18
CA CYS A 508 -21.32 -1.59 -10.26
C CYS A 508 -22.62 -0.83 -10.01
N ALA A 509 -23.18 -0.90 -8.80
CA ALA A 509 -24.40 -0.17 -8.47
C ALA A 509 -24.22 1.35 -8.61
N ARG A 510 -23.04 1.87 -8.25
CA ARG A 510 -22.65 3.28 -8.48
C ARG A 510 -22.61 3.58 -9.98
N ASN A 511 -21.96 2.74 -10.77
CA ASN A 511 -21.86 2.89 -12.22
C ASN A 511 -23.23 2.83 -12.91
N GLN A 512 -24.13 1.97 -12.45
CA GLN A 512 -25.51 1.90 -12.92
C GLN A 512 -26.31 3.15 -12.61
N ASN A 513 -26.26 3.63 -11.36
CA ASN A 513 -26.96 4.85 -10.99
C ASN A 513 -26.43 6.03 -11.79
N HIS A 514 -25.12 6.07 -12.03
CA HIS A 514 -24.52 7.07 -12.88
C HIS A 514 -24.95 6.92 -14.36
N ALA A 515 -25.01 5.70 -14.91
CA ALA A 515 -25.52 5.46 -16.26
C ALA A 515 -26.98 5.89 -16.43
N ARG A 516 -27.84 5.62 -15.45
CA ARG A 516 -29.23 6.11 -15.42
C ARG A 516 -29.30 7.64 -15.40
N TYR A 517 -28.45 8.28 -14.59
CA TYR A 517 -28.33 9.74 -14.58
C TYR A 517 -27.93 10.29 -15.95
N VAL A 518 -26.95 9.67 -16.62
CA VAL A 518 -26.51 10.05 -17.97
C VAL A 518 -27.64 9.94 -18.98
N LEU A 519 -28.38 8.81 -18.99
CA LEU A 519 -29.52 8.62 -19.89
C LEU A 519 -30.62 9.67 -19.67
N ASN A 520 -30.93 10.00 -18.42
CA ASN A 520 -31.90 11.04 -18.09
C ASN A 520 -31.46 12.43 -18.57
N LEU A 521 -30.18 12.77 -18.38
CA LEU A 521 -29.64 14.06 -18.83
C LEU A 521 -29.63 14.17 -20.36
N ILE A 522 -29.24 13.11 -21.06
CA ILE A 522 -29.30 13.07 -22.54
C ILE A 522 -30.74 13.25 -23.04
N LYS A 523 -31.73 12.61 -22.39
CA LYS A 523 -33.14 12.79 -22.71
C LYS A 523 -33.59 14.25 -22.56
N GLN A 524 -33.16 14.94 -21.49
CA GLN A 524 -33.46 16.35 -21.28
C GLN A 524 -32.85 17.24 -22.36
N ILE A 525 -31.61 16.98 -22.76
CA ILE A 525 -30.89 17.74 -23.80
C ILE A 525 -31.51 17.48 -25.19
N ASN A 526 -31.84 16.23 -25.53
CA ASN A 526 -32.47 15.89 -26.81
C ASN A 526 -33.82 16.60 -27.03
N ASN A 527 -34.59 16.80 -25.95
CA ASN A 527 -35.84 17.54 -26.03
C ASN A 527 -35.64 19.03 -26.39
N GLN A 528 -34.46 19.59 -26.14
CA GLN A 528 -34.13 20.98 -26.48
C GLN A 528 -33.58 21.12 -27.91
N PHE A 529 -32.85 20.12 -28.42
CA PHE A 529 -32.17 20.19 -29.72
C PHE A 529 -32.96 19.61 -30.92
N TYR A 530 -34.24 19.25 -30.75
CA TYR A 530 -35.12 18.71 -31.80
C TYR A 530 -34.47 17.53 -32.57
N SER A 531 -34.04 16.50 -31.84
CA SER A 531 -33.35 15.27 -32.28
C SER A 531 -31.89 15.45 -32.75
N CYS A 532 -31.00 14.85 -31.95
CA CYS A 532 -29.92 13.99 -32.44
C CYS A 532 -30.53 12.58 -32.65
#